data_AF-A0AA51J1H4-F1
#
_entry.id   AF-A0AA51J1H4-F1
#
_cell.length_a   1.000
_cell.length_b   1.000
_cell.length_c   1.000
_cell.angle_alpha   90.00
_cell.angle_beta   90.00
_cell.angle_gamma   90.00
#
_symmetry.space_group_name_H-M   'P 1'
#
loop_
_entity.id
_entity.type
_entity.pdbx_description
1 polymer ?
#
loop_
_entity_poly.entity_id
_entity_poly.type
_entity_poly.pdbx_seq_one_letter_code
_entity_poly.pdbx_strand_id
1 'polypeptide(L)' 'EHEKEYESEVEDKFRMKIYAENKHKIAKHNQRFARGLVGFRLKQNKYGDMLHHEFVHTMNGFN' A
#
# COMPACT_ATOMS: atom_id res chain seq x y z
N GLU A 1 8.08 -1.91 14.12
CA GLU A 1 7.87 -1.89 12.65
C GLU A 1 6.46 -1.36 12.43
N HIS A 2 6.34 -0.10 11.99
CA HIS A 2 5.10 0.71 11.85
C HIS A 2 4.08 0.64 13.01
N GLU A 3 4.33 1.40 14.09
CA GLU A 3 3.36 1.65 15.18
C GLU A 3 2.27 2.62 14.71
N LYS A 4 1.23 2.09 14.06
CA LYS A 4 0.02 2.88 13.75
C LYS A 4 -1.07 2.52 14.74
N GLU A 5 -1.46 3.49 15.56
CA GLU A 5 -2.63 3.40 16.42
C GLU A 5 -3.83 3.97 15.65
N TYR A 6 -4.88 3.17 15.49
CA TYR A 6 -6.16 3.61 14.93
C TYR A 6 -7.16 3.76 16.07
N GLU A 7 -7.95 4.83 16.05
CA GLU A 7 -8.89 5.15 17.14
C GLU A 7 -10.07 4.17 17.22
N SER A 8 -10.33 3.40 16.15
CA SER A 8 -11.49 2.51 16.04
C SER A 8 -11.12 1.15 15.45
N GLU A 9 -11.71 0.07 16.00
CA GLU A 9 -11.61 -1.28 15.41
C GLU A 9 -12.11 -1.36 13.96
N VAL A 10 -13.05 -0.49 13.59
CA VAL A 10 -13.58 -0.42 12.22
C VAL A 10 -12.50 0.10 11.27
N GLU A 11 -11.77 1.12 11.71
CA GLU A 11 -10.66 1.68 10.94
C GLU A 11 -9.50 0.69 10.86
N ASP A 12 -9.17 0.00 11.95
CA ASP A 12 -8.10 -1.01 11.95
C ASP A 12 -8.41 -2.15 10.96
N LYS A 13 -9.63 -2.69 10.96
CA LYS A 13 -10.06 -3.71 9.97
C LYS A 13 -9.99 -3.18 8.54
N PHE A 14 -10.37 -1.93 8.32
CA PHE A 14 -10.31 -1.29 7.01
C PHE A 14 -8.87 -1.12 6.52
N ARG A 15 -7.98 -0.61 7.38
CA ARG A 15 -6.55 -0.41 7.11
C ARG A 15 -5.84 -1.74 6.88
N MET A 16 -6.16 -2.78 7.65
CA MET A 16 -5.66 -4.13 7.45
C MET A 16 -6.09 -4.70 6.09
N LYS A 17 -7.34 -4.47 5.66
CA LYS A 17 -7.82 -4.88 4.34
C LYS A 17 -7.04 -4.20 3.22
N ILE A 18 -6.81 -2.89 3.32
CA ILE A 18 -6.01 -2.13 2.34
C ILE A 18 -4.58 -2.67 2.27
N TYR A 19 -3.98 -2.94 3.43
CA TYR A 19 -2.64 -3.51 3.51
C TYR A 19 -2.54 -4.87 2.81
N ALA A 20 -3.53 -5.75 3.01
CA ALA A 20 -3.60 -7.05 2.34
C ALA A 20 -3.74 -6.90 0.81
N GLU A 21 -4.61 -6.01 0.35
CA GLU A 21 -4.80 -5.73 -1.09
C GLU A 21 -3.52 -5.19 -1.73
N ASN A 22 -2.84 -4.25 -1.07
CA ASN A 22 -1.59 -3.68 -1.56
C ASN A 22 -0.47 -4.71 -1.59
N LYS A 23 -0.35 -5.56 -0.57
CA LYS A 23 0.62 -6.67 -0.55
C LYS A 23 0.38 -7.65 -1.71
N HIS A 24 -0.89 -7.95 -2.02
CA HIS A 24 -1.24 -8.81 -3.16
C HIS A 24 -0.86 -8.15 -4.50
N LYS A 25 -1.11 -6.85 -4.67
CA LYS A 25 -0.70 -6.10 -5.87
C LYS A 25 0.82 -6.12 -6.06
N ILE A 26 1.58 -5.91 -4.98
CA ILE A 26 3.04 -5.97 -5.00
C ILE A 26 3.54 -7.36 -5.41
N ALA A 27 2.94 -8.43 -4.84
CA ALA A 27 3.30 -9.79 -5.22
C ALA A 27 3.05 -10.05 -6.71
N LYS A 28 1.89 -9.64 -7.24
CA LYS A 28 1.55 -9.77 -8.67
C LYS A 28 2.51 -8.98 -9.56
N HIS A 29 2.91 -7.77 -9.15
CA HIS A 29 3.89 -6.97 -9.87
C HIS A 29 5.27 -7.63 -9.87
N ASN A 30 5.72 -8.15 -8.72
CA ASN A 30 7.00 -8.82 -8.58
C ASN A 30 7.05 -10.14 -9.35
N GLN A 31 5.92 -10.85 -9.50
CA GLN A 31 5.82 -11.99 -10.41
C GLN A 31 6.02 -11.56 -11.87
N ARG A 32 5.47 -10.41 -12.29
CA ARG A 32 5.72 -9.86 -13.65
C ARG A 32 7.18 -9.45 -13.82
N PHE A 33 7.81 -8.89 -12.78
CA PHE A 33 9.22 -8.54 -12.80
C PHE A 33 10.10 -9.79 -12.98
N ALA A 34 9.80 -10.86 -12.25
CA ALA A 34 10.52 -12.13 -12.38
C ALA A 34 10.41 -12.74 -13.79
N ARG A 35 9.34 -12.43 -14.53
CA ARG A 35 9.14 -12.80 -15.93
C ARG A 35 9.76 -11.83 -16.94
N GLY A 36 10.43 -10.76 -16.49
CA GLY A 36 11.01 -9.73 -17.35
C GLY A 36 9.99 -8.79 -18.01
N LEU A 37 8.72 -8.79 -17.56
CA LEU A 37 7.64 -7.98 -18.17
C LEU A 37 7.59 -6.53 -17.66
N VAL A 38 8.30 -6.24 -16.56
CA VAL A 38 8.43 -4.90 -15.96
C VAL A 38 9.86 -4.71 -15.48
N GLY A 39 10.37 -3.47 -15.53
CA GLY A 39 11.77 -3.15 -15.22
C GLY A 39 12.09 -2.89 -13.74
N PHE A 40 11.11 -2.95 -12.84
CA PHE A 40 11.31 -2.65 -11.42
C PHE A 40 10.55 -3.62 -10.50
N ARG A 41 10.94 -3.65 -9.22
CA ARG A 41 10.23 -4.38 -8.16
C ARG A 41 9.56 -3.40 -7.20
N LEU A 42 8.45 -3.84 -6.64
CA LEU A 42 7.76 -3.13 -5.57
C LEU A 42 8.08 -3.80 -4.23
N LYS A 43 8.14 -2.99 -3.17
CA LYS A 43 8.31 -3.44 -1.79
C LYS A 43 7.23 -2.78 -0.93
N GLN A 44 6.70 -3.52 0.05
CA GLN A 44 5.81 -2.94 1.05
C GLN A 44 6.55 -1.84 1.83
N ASN A 45 5.89 -0.71 2.04
CA ASN A 45 6.42 0.43 2.78
C ASN A 45 5.38 0.94 3.79
N LYS A 46 5.70 2.02 4.50
CA LYS A 46 4.85 2.66 5.52
C LYS A 46 3.51 3.23 5.00
N TYR A 47 3.33 3.26 3.68
CA TYR A 47 2.12 3.72 3.00
C TYR A 47 1.26 2.54 2.52
N GLY A 48 1.60 1.32 2.97
CA GLY A 48 0.94 0.09 2.55
C GLY A 48 -0.53 -0.03 2.93
N ASP A 49 -0.96 0.71 3.94
CA ASP A 49 -2.32 0.80 4.49
C ASP A 49 -3.11 2.02 3.97
N MET A 50 -2.52 2.79 3.05
CA MET A 50 -3.19 3.94 2.42
C MET A 50 -3.82 3.56 1.09
N LEU A 51 -4.99 4.12 0.83
CA LEU A 51 -5.61 4.10 -0.49
C LEU A 51 -4.89 5.07 -1.42
N HIS A 52 -5.02 4.83 -2.73
CA HIS A 52 -4.38 5.67 -3.73
C HIS A 52 -4.82 7.14 -3.64
N HIS A 53 -6.11 7.39 -3.41
CA HIS A 53 -6.63 8.75 -3.26
C HIS A 53 -6.15 9.41 -1.96
N GLU A 54 -6.02 8.66 -0.86
CA GLU A 54 -5.46 9.17 0.39
C GLU A 54 -4.00 9.55 0.20
N PHE A 55 -3.22 8.67 -0.43
CA PHE A 55 -1.82 8.93 -0.74
C PHE A 55 -1.66 10.18 -1.61
N VAL A 56 -2.49 10.30 -2.67
CA VAL A 56 -2.48 11.49 -3.54
C VAL A 56 -2.91 12.72 -2.76
N HIS A 57 -3.93 12.67 -1.91
CA HIS A 57 -4.34 13.84 -1.13
C HIS A 57 -3.27 14.29 -0.12
N THR A 58 -2.60 13.36 0.55
CA THR A 58 -1.55 13.69 1.53
C THR A 58 -0.22 14.10 0.87
N MET A 59 0.12 13.53 -0.28
CA MET A 59 1.46 13.68 -0.90
C MET A 59 1.44 14.45 -2.23
N ASN A 60 0.28 14.87 -2.74
CA ASN A 60 0.23 15.85 -3.81
C ASN A 60 0.38 17.23 -3.16
N GLY A 61 1.48 17.91 -3.46
CA GLY A 61 1.76 19.26 -2.96
C GLY A 61 0.97 20.35 -3.67
N PHE A 62 -0.18 20.02 -4.27
CA PHE A 62 -1.08 20.98 -4.90
C PHE A 62 -2.24 21.25 -3.94
N ASN A 63 -2.14 22.37 -3.22
CA ASN A 63 -3.26 22.99 -2.48
C ASN A 63 -4.03 23.95 -3.39
#